data_AF-A0A7T5RYU5-F1
#
_entry.id   AF-A0A7T5RYU5-F1
#
_cell.length_a   1.000
_cell.length_b   1.000
_cell.length_c   1.000
_cell.angle_alpha   90.00
_cell.angle_beta   90.00
_cell.angle_gamma   90.00
#
_symmetry.space_group_name_H-M   'P 1'
#
loop_
_entity.id
_entity.type
_entity.pdbx_description
1 polymer ?
#
loop_
_entity_poly.entity_id
_entity_poly.type
_entity_poly.pdbx_seq_one_letter_code
_entity_poly.pdbx_strand_id
1 'polypeptide(L)'
;MVTLFALSAIFLYSCGDNNTATTDPCPEKSAQIRSLQAQVTDLQSQVTTLTANNATLTADLECCEGKLPAAKKTTTTVKKTSTSATQKATTPVVTKSATVPAAPTSTKFVSDAVGGKANLDYLREGKDIIFCAQANNREDCYFPHYAMQHGVMFSKAPEDNEIKGYNWRVEPTEFYDGDYGVTVDGTFYVSDNLIQQSLKAGGLSFEAPLRIKCPYTSWMAKDMTLEDGYWIFKTQRR
;
A
#
# COMPACT_ATOMS: atom_id res chain seq x y z
N MET A 1 36.84 1.15 -0.18
CA MET A 1 37.02 1.02 -1.64
C MET A 1 35.61 1.01 -2.23
N VAL A 2 35.09 2.16 -2.68
CA VAL A 2 33.74 2.26 -3.26
C VAL A 2 33.92 2.46 -4.75
N THR A 3 33.50 1.46 -5.51
CA THR A 3 33.60 1.43 -6.98
C THR A 3 32.52 2.33 -7.58
N LEU A 4 32.96 3.31 -8.35
CA LEU A 4 32.13 4.26 -9.07
C LEU A 4 31.48 3.55 -10.28
N PHE A 5 30.17 3.32 -10.26
CA PHE A 5 29.46 2.87 -11.46
C PHE A 5 29.23 4.07 -12.38
N ALA A 6 30.12 4.23 -13.37
CA ALA A 6 29.83 5.02 -14.55
C ALA A 6 28.92 4.19 -15.46
N LEU A 7 27.70 4.68 -15.74
CA LEU A 7 26.89 4.14 -16.82
C LEU A 7 26.79 5.17 -17.95
N SER A 8 27.34 4.78 -19.09
CA SER A 8 27.34 5.48 -20.37
C SER A 8 25.92 5.80 -20.84
N ALA A 9 25.69 7.05 -21.24
CA ALA A 9 24.52 7.46 -21.98
C ALA A 9 24.54 6.83 -23.38
N ILE A 10 23.63 5.90 -23.65
CA ILE A 10 23.40 5.38 -25.01
C ILE A 10 22.52 6.41 -25.73
N PHE A 11 23.13 7.19 -26.62
CA PHE A 11 22.42 7.95 -27.63
C PHE A 11 22.16 7.03 -28.83
N LEU A 12 20.89 6.72 -29.09
CA LEU A 12 20.44 6.23 -30.39
C LEU A 12 19.54 7.31 -31.00
N TYR A 13 20.16 8.14 -31.84
CA TYR A 13 19.45 8.94 -32.83
C TYR A 13 19.14 8.04 -34.03
N SER A 14 17.86 7.97 -34.40
CA SER A 14 17.46 7.59 -35.76
C SER A 14 16.19 8.37 -36.11
N CYS A 15 16.39 9.50 -36.79
CA CYS A 15 15.36 10.10 -37.62
C CYS A 15 16.03 10.43 -38.95
N GLY A 16 15.56 9.77 -40.00
CA GLY A 16 16.04 9.95 -41.36
C GLY A 16 15.84 11.37 -41.86
N ASP A 17 16.80 11.82 -42.67
CA ASP A 17 16.78 13.06 -43.41
C ASP A 17 15.51 13.19 -44.27
N ASN A 18 14.92 14.40 -44.25
CA ASN A 18 14.64 15.19 -45.45
C ASN A 18 14.10 16.58 -45.08
N ASN A 19 15.01 17.56 -45.10
CA ASN A 19 14.85 18.94 -45.56
C ASN A 19 13.47 19.64 -45.47
N THR A 20 13.40 20.65 -44.60
CA THR A 20 12.93 22.05 -44.77
C THR A 20 12.02 22.57 -43.65
N ALA A 21 12.32 23.80 -43.21
CA ALA A 21 11.69 24.60 -42.16
C ALA A 21 11.94 24.17 -40.70
N THR A 22 12.94 24.79 -40.08
CA THR A 22 13.23 24.80 -38.64
C THR A 22 12.05 25.41 -37.87
N THR A 23 11.07 24.57 -37.56
CA THR A 23 10.14 24.75 -36.46
C THR A 23 10.30 23.52 -35.57
N ASP A 24 10.89 23.75 -34.40
CA ASP A 24 11.17 22.75 -33.36
C ASP A 24 9.90 21.90 -33.11
N PRO A 25 9.85 20.62 -33.53
CA PRO A 25 8.64 19.84 -33.37
C PRO A 25 8.62 19.33 -31.93
N CYS A 26 7.72 19.90 -31.12
CA CYS A 26 7.33 19.47 -29.77
C CYS A 26 8.01 20.21 -28.58
N PRO A 27 7.75 21.53 -28.40
CA PRO A 27 8.18 22.29 -27.21
C PRO A 27 7.60 21.73 -25.90
N GLU A 28 6.49 21.00 -25.96
CA GLU A 28 5.84 20.41 -24.79
C GLU A 28 6.62 19.20 -24.24
N LYS A 29 7.14 18.35 -25.12
CA LYS A 29 7.96 17.19 -24.73
C LYS A 29 9.32 17.61 -24.18
N SER A 30 9.92 18.68 -24.71
CA SER A 30 11.17 19.24 -24.17
C SER A 30 10.98 19.92 -22.80
N ALA A 31 9.79 20.46 -22.53
CA ALA A 31 9.43 20.97 -21.20
C ALA A 31 9.20 19.85 -20.18
N GLN A 32 8.51 18.78 -20.58
CA GLN A 32 8.31 17.59 -19.73
C GLN A 32 9.65 16.93 -19.35
N ILE A 33 10.56 16.77 -20.33
CA ILE A 33 11.89 16.19 -20.06
C ILE A 33 12.68 17.03 -19.05
N ARG A 34 12.67 18.37 -19.19
CA ARG A 34 13.32 19.28 -18.23
C ARG A 34 12.71 19.19 -16.82
N SER A 35 11.38 19.09 -16.74
CA SER A 35 10.67 18.91 -15.46
C SER A 35 11.06 17.59 -14.79
N LEU A 36 11.09 16.49 -15.56
CA LEU A 36 11.51 15.19 -15.03
C LEU A 36 12.97 15.19 -14.59
N GLN A 37 13.87 15.82 -15.35
CA GLN A 37 15.28 15.97 -14.95
C GLN A 37 15.42 16.73 -13.63
N ALA A 38 14.69 17.84 -13.46
CA ALA A 38 14.70 18.60 -12.21
C ALA A 38 14.20 17.77 -11.02
N GLN A 39 13.12 16.99 -11.20
CA GLN A 39 12.59 16.10 -10.16
C GLN A 39 13.59 15.00 -9.80
N VAL A 40 14.28 14.42 -10.78
CA VAL A 40 15.31 13.40 -10.54
C VAL A 40 16.48 13.99 -9.75
N THR A 41 16.95 15.19 -10.09
CA THR A 41 18.03 15.86 -9.35
C THR A 41 17.62 16.20 -7.92
N ASP A 42 16.38 16.67 -7.71
CA ASP A 42 15.87 16.97 -6.37
C ASP A 42 15.76 15.70 -5.50
N LEU A 43 15.21 14.62 -6.05
CA LEU A 43 15.13 13.33 -5.36
C LEU A 43 16.52 12.77 -5.03
N GLN A 44 17.50 12.90 -5.93
CA GLN A 44 18.89 12.50 -5.65
C GLN A 44 19.50 13.30 -4.49
N SER A 45 19.20 14.59 -4.41
CA SER A 45 19.62 15.44 -3.29
C SER A 45 18.98 14.97 -1.98
N GLN A 46 17.67 14.73 -1.98
CA GLN A 46 16.95 14.23 -0.80
C GLN A 46 17.49 12.88 -0.31
N VAL A 47 17.75 11.95 -1.23
CA VAL A 47 18.34 10.64 -0.89
C VAL A 47 19.73 10.79 -0.26
N THR A 48 20.54 11.71 -0.80
CA THR A 48 21.88 11.98 -0.26
C THR A 48 21.80 12.55 1.16
N THR A 49 20.91 13.52 1.39
CA THR A 49 20.67 14.10 2.72
C THR A 49 20.16 13.07 3.71
N LEU A 50 19.19 12.23 3.33
CA LEU A 50 18.66 11.17 4.19
C LEU A 50 19.72 10.10 4.52
N THR A 51 20.58 9.77 3.56
CA THR A 51 21.71 8.85 3.78
C THR A 51 22.70 9.42 4.79
N ALA A 52 23.03 10.71 4.67
CA ALA A 52 23.88 11.40 5.64
C ALA A 52 23.26 11.43 7.04
N ASN A 53 21.96 11.76 7.14
CA ASN A 53 21.25 11.78 8.42
C ASN A 53 21.20 10.40 9.08
N ASN A 54 20.97 9.33 8.31
CA ASN A 54 21.03 7.97 8.83
C ASN A 54 22.42 7.60 9.34
N ALA A 55 23.48 8.01 8.64
CA ALA A 55 24.85 7.78 9.08
C ALA A 55 25.16 8.51 10.40
N THR A 56 24.72 9.76 10.54
CA THR A 56 24.83 10.53 11.79
C THR A 56 24.08 9.86 12.93
N LEU A 57 22.81 9.48 12.72
CA LEU A 57 22.00 8.82 13.75
C LEU A 57 22.58 7.47 14.17
N THR A 58 23.16 6.72 13.22
CA THR A 58 23.84 5.44 13.51
C THR A 58 25.07 5.69 14.38
N ALA A 59 25.89 6.68 14.04
CA ALA A 59 27.06 7.05 14.83
C ALA A 59 26.69 7.56 16.24
N ASP A 60 25.59 8.31 16.36
CA ASP A 60 25.08 8.79 17.65
C ASP A 60 24.61 7.62 18.53
N LEU A 61 23.91 6.63 17.95
CA LEU A 61 23.51 5.41 18.65
C LEU A 61 24.71 4.61 19.15
N GLU A 62 25.71 4.38 18.29
CA GLU A 62 26.95 3.69 18.68
C GLU A 62 27.71 4.42 19.79
N CYS A 63 27.76 5.76 19.74
CA CYS A 63 28.36 6.60 20.79
C CYS A 63 27.60 6.49 22.12
N CYS A 64 26.26 6.45 22.08
CA CYS A 64 25.43 6.27 23.27
C CYS A 64 25.57 4.86 23.86
N GLU A 65 25.66 3.81 23.03
CA GLU A 65 25.90 2.44 23.48
C GLU A 65 27.28 2.27 24.14
N GLY A 66 28.30 2.97 23.63
CA GLY A 66 29.66 2.95 24.19
C GLY A 66 29.82 3.65 25.56
N LYS A 67 28.85 4.45 26.01
CA LYS A 67 28.91 5.22 27.26
C LYS A 67 28.12 4.61 28.43
N LEU A 68 27.53 3.43 28.25
CA LEU A 68 26.84 2.71 29.33
C LEU A 68 27.83 1.92 30.21
N PRO A 69 27.80 2.06 31.55
CA PRO A 69 28.68 1.30 32.44
C PRO A 69 28.43 -0.21 32.34
N ALA A 70 29.50 -1.00 32.39
CA ALA A 70 29.61 -2.42 32.03
C ALA A 70 28.78 -3.44 32.84
N ALA A 71 27.70 -3.04 33.50
CA ALA A 71 26.79 -3.91 34.25
C ALA A 71 25.44 -4.08 33.53
N LYS A 72 25.48 -4.50 32.26
CA LYS A 72 24.44 -5.27 31.55
C LYS A 72 24.89 -5.50 30.11
N LYS A 73 25.89 -6.39 29.93
CA LYS A 73 26.03 -7.10 28.66
C LYS A 73 24.91 -8.14 28.59
N THR A 74 23.72 -7.68 28.24
CA THR A 74 22.69 -8.56 27.70
C THR A 74 22.72 -8.32 26.20
N THR A 75 23.02 -9.38 25.47
CA THR A 75 23.07 -9.47 24.02
C THR A 75 21.83 -8.83 23.40
N THR A 76 21.94 -7.58 22.94
CA THR A 76 20.92 -6.95 22.11
C THR A 76 21.19 -7.33 20.66
N THR A 77 20.88 -8.58 20.32
CA THR A 77 20.54 -8.90 18.93
C THR A 77 19.39 -7.99 18.55
N VAL A 78 19.53 -7.24 17.45
CA VAL A 78 18.54 -6.28 16.97
C VAL A 78 17.20 -7.00 16.73
N LYS A 79 16.37 -7.02 17.78
CA LYS A 79 14.98 -7.42 17.72
C LYS A 79 14.24 -6.21 17.20
N LYS A 80 13.91 -6.24 15.91
CA LYS A 80 13.01 -5.30 15.24
C LYS A 80 11.67 -5.34 15.99
N THR A 81 11.52 -4.49 17.00
CA THR A 81 10.38 -4.46 17.90
C THR A 81 9.70 -3.12 17.69
N SER A 82 8.57 -3.18 16.99
CA SER A 82 7.52 -2.18 17.01
C SER A 82 7.18 -1.85 18.46
N THR A 83 7.06 -0.56 18.77
CA THR A 83 6.47 -0.12 20.05
C THR A 83 5.40 0.92 19.79
N SER A 84 4.18 0.47 20.06
CA SER A 84 2.99 1.25 20.38
C SER A 84 3.29 2.19 21.56
N ALA A 85 2.86 3.45 21.46
CA ALA A 85 2.96 4.42 22.54
C ALA A 85 1.62 4.54 23.26
N THR A 86 1.57 3.99 24.47
CA THR A 86 0.54 4.27 25.49
C THR A 86 0.70 5.72 25.97
N GLN A 87 -0.35 6.52 25.80
CA GLN A 87 -0.41 7.89 26.28
C GLN A 87 -0.63 7.95 27.81
N LYS A 88 0.14 8.81 28.46
CA LYS A 88 0.07 9.13 29.89
C LYS A 88 -0.98 10.21 30.13
N ALA A 89 -1.83 9.94 31.12
CA ALA A 89 -2.98 10.74 31.53
C ALA A 89 -2.70 12.23 31.78
N THR A 90 -3.63 13.07 31.32
CA THR A 90 -3.87 14.42 31.86
C THR A 90 -5.34 14.55 32.27
N THR A 91 -5.53 15.17 33.42
CA THR A 91 -6.78 15.33 34.20
C THR A 91 -7.84 16.16 33.44
N PRO A 92 -9.15 15.95 33.67
CA PRO A 92 -10.21 16.47 32.83
C PRO A 92 -10.60 17.90 33.20
N VAL A 93 -10.69 18.78 32.20
CA VAL A 93 -11.40 20.06 32.30
C VAL A 93 -12.83 19.83 31.79
N VAL A 94 -13.79 20.02 32.69
CA VAL A 94 -15.23 19.95 32.43
C VAL A 94 -15.62 21.02 31.40
N THR A 95 -16.08 20.62 30.22
CA THR A 95 -16.90 21.49 29.36
C THR A 95 -18.02 20.68 28.70
N LYS A 96 -19.20 21.29 28.68
CA LYS A 96 -20.53 20.72 28.48
C LYS A 96 -20.73 19.97 27.15
N SER A 97 -21.49 18.88 27.24
CA SER A 97 -22.00 18.05 26.15
C SER A 97 -22.68 18.86 25.05
N ALA A 98 -22.29 18.57 23.80
CA ALA A 98 -23.13 18.76 22.62
C ALA A 98 -23.41 17.38 22.03
N THR A 99 -24.69 17.12 21.79
CA THR A 99 -25.25 15.86 21.27
C THR A 99 -24.77 15.61 19.84
N VAL A 100 -24.04 14.52 19.61
CA VAL A 100 -23.75 14.00 18.26
C VAL A 100 -24.66 12.78 18.02
N PRO A 101 -25.41 12.72 16.90
CA PRO A 101 -26.33 11.61 16.61
C PRO A 101 -25.60 10.26 16.47
N ALA A 102 -26.24 9.21 16.98
CA ALA A 102 -25.74 7.84 16.98
C ALA A 102 -25.52 7.30 15.56
N ALA A 103 -24.39 6.60 15.38
CA ALA A 103 -24.12 5.78 14.22
C ALA A 103 -25.20 4.67 14.08
N PRO A 104 -25.64 4.33 12.85
CA PRO A 104 -26.67 3.33 12.66
C PRO A 104 -26.20 1.96 13.15
N THR A 105 -27.00 1.37 14.02
CA THR A 105 -26.83 0.03 14.56
C THR A 105 -27.12 -0.99 13.45
N SER A 106 -26.11 -1.76 13.06
CA SER A 106 -26.26 -2.85 12.09
C SER A 106 -27.16 -3.96 12.66
N THR A 107 -28.25 -4.24 11.96
CA THR A 107 -29.20 -5.31 12.26
C THR A 107 -28.57 -6.66 11.95
N LYS A 108 -28.37 -7.46 13.01
CA LYS A 108 -27.96 -8.86 12.97
C LYS A 108 -28.94 -9.68 12.12
N PHE A 109 -28.43 -10.34 11.08
CA PHE A 109 -29.02 -11.58 10.59
C PHE A 109 -28.18 -12.74 11.15
N VAL A 110 -28.73 -13.41 12.16
CA VAL A 110 -28.21 -14.69 12.64
C VAL A 110 -28.88 -15.76 11.79
N SER A 111 -28.17 -16.31 10.83
CA SER A 111 -28.46 -17.65 10.34
C SER A 111 -27.51 -18.60 11.06
N ASP A 112 -28.07 -19.46 11.91
CA ASP A 112 -27.38 -20.56 12.55
C ASP A 112 -26.72 -21.45 11.48
N ALA A 113 -25.42 -21.26 11.25
CA ALA A 113 -24.59 -22.15 10.46
C ALA A 113 -23.61 -22.85 11.41
N VAL A 114 -23.91 -24.13 11.66
CA VAL A 114 -23.04 -25.10 12.32
C VAL A 114 -21.62 -25.00 11.74
N GLY A 115 -20.63 -24.85 12.62
CA GLY A 115 -19.22 -24.66 12.28
C GLY A 115 -18.58 -25.80 11.49
N GLY A 116 -18.91 -25.89 10.21
CA GLY A 116 -18.07 -26.50 9.20
C GLY A 116 -17.05 -25.45 8.75
N LYS A 117 -15.75 -25.77 8.83
CA LYS A 117 -14.75 -24.98 8.12
C LYS A 117 -15.19 -24.90 6.66
N ALA A 118 -15.57 -23.71 6.20
CA ALA A 118 -15.91 -23.54 4.80
C ALA A 118 -14.72 -23.98 3.94
N ASN A 119 -14.95 -24.92 3.04
CA ASN A 119 -13.91 -25.42 2.15
C ASN A 119 -13.63 -24.36 1.08
N LEU A 120 -12.67 -23.48 1.36
CA LEU A 120 -12.21 -22.41 0.47
C LEU A 120 -10.86 -22.78 -0.18
N ASP A 121 -10.51 -24.06 -0.26
CA ASP A 121 -9.22 -24.49 -0.81
C ASP A 121 -9.07 -24.12 -2.29
N TYR A 122 -10.19 -24.00 -3.01
CA TYR A 122 -10.23 -23.53 -4.40
C TYR A 122 -9.85 -22.04 -4.57
N LEU A 123 -9.81 -21.26 -3.49
CA LEU A 123 -9.35 -19.86 -3.48
C LEU A 123 -7.87 -19.73 -3.12
N ARG A 124 -7.24 -20.82 -2.65
CA ARG A 124 -5.87 -20.78 -2.15
C ARG A 124 -4.87 -20.97 -3.28
N GLU A 125 -3.78 -20.20 -3.21
CA GLU A 125 -2.54 -20.51 -3.92
C GLU A 125 -1.55 -21.03 -2.88
N GLY A 126 -1.25 -22.34 -2.97
CA GLY A 126 -0.53 -23.03 -1.90
C GLY A 126 -1.37 -23.10 -0.61
N LYS A 127 -0.94 -22.37 0.44
CA LYS A 127 -1.63 -22.37 1.74
C LYS A 127 -2.47 -21.12 1.99
N ASP A 128 -2.37 -20.12 1.11
CA ASP A 128 -2.80 -18.77 1.41
C ASP A 128 -3.86 -18.29 0.43
N ILE A 129 -4.79 -17.48 0.91
CA ILE A 129 -5.71 -16.75 0.06
C ILE A 129 -5.10 -15.38 -0.16
N ILE A 130 -4.77 -15.08 -1.41
CA ILE A 130 -4.16 -13.81 -1.80
C ILE A 130 -4.97 -13.11 -2.88
N PHE A 131 -5.01 -11.78 -2.83
CA PHE A 131 -5.62 -10.98 -3.89
C PHE A 131 -5.08 -9.55 -3.90
N CYS A 132 -5.31 -8.85 -5.00
CA CYS A 132 -5.12 -7.41 -5.12
C CYS A 132 -6.34 -6.76 -5.77
N ALA A 133 -6.50 -5.45 -5.56
CA ALA A 133 -7.54 -4.66 -6.21
C ALA A 133 -6.91 -3.61 -7.13
N GLN A 134 -7.55 -3.32 -8.26
CA GLN A 134 -7.13 -2.33 -9.25
C GLN A 134 -8.19 -1.23 -9.32
N ALA A 135 -7.77 0.02 -9.11
CA ALA A 135 -8.62 1.20 -9.26
C ALA A 135 -8.33 1.94 -10.57
N ASN A 136 -9.33 2.69 -11.06
CA ASN A 136 -9.24 3.62 -12.19
C ASN A 136 -8.73 3.00 -13.50
N ASN A 137 -8.77 1.68 -13.64
CA ASN A 137 -8.22 0.94 -14.78
C ASN A 137 -6.75 1.31 -15.12
N ARG A 138 -5.96 1.72 -14.12
CA ARG A 138 -4.54 2.06 -14.30
C ARG A 138 -3.63 0.95 -13.80
N GLU A 139 -2.47 0.80 -14.41
CA GLU A 139 -1.48 -0.21 -14.02
C GLU A 139 -0.65 0.17 -12.79
N ASP A 140 -0.68 1.43 -12.37
CA ASP A 140 0.00 1.92 -11.17
C ASP A 140 -0.91 1.94 -9.93
N CYS A 141 -2.22 1.74 -10.10
CA CYS A 141 -3.22 1.83 -9.04
C CYS A 141 -3.66 0.45 -8.49
N TYR A 142 -2.68 -0.40 -8.17
CA TYR A 142 -2.92 -1.69 -7.53
C TYR A 142 -2.80 -1.60 -6.01
N PHE A 143 -3.77 -2.14 -5.30
CA PHE A 143 -3.81 -2.25 -3.85
C PHE A 143 -3.45 -3.67 -3.43
N PRO A 144 -2.65 -3.88 -2.37
CA PRO A 144 -2.20 -2.87 -1.39
C PRO A 144 -1.06 -1.93 -1.80
N HIS A 145 -0.34 -2.20 -2.89
CA HIS A 145 0.92 -1.50 -3.21
C HIS A 145 0.81 0.03 -3.23
N TYR A 146 -0.18 0.55 -3.96
CA TYR A 146 -0.45 1.98 -4.07
C TYR A 146 -0.71 2.62 -2.70
N ALA A 147 -1.52 1.98 -1.86
CA ALA A 147 -1.82 2.48 -0.51
C ALA A 147 -0.53 2.59 0.33
N MET A 148 0.38 1.61 0.24
CA MET A 148 1.66 1.65 0.96
C MET A 148 2.58 2.77 0.47
N GLN A 149 2.65 3.00 -0.84
CA GLN A 149 3.42 4.11 -1.41
C GLN A 149 2.93 5.48 -0.91
N HIS A 150 1.66 5.56 -0.54
CA HIS A 150 1.02 6.77 -0.02
C HIS A 150 0.79 6.76 1.50
N GLY A 151 1.57 5.95 2.23
CA GLY A 151 1.66 6.02 3.70
C GLY A 151 0.62 5.23 4.47
N VAL A 152 -0.19 4.41 3.80
CA VAL A 152 -1.10 3.48 4.48
C VAL A 152 -0.33 2.29 5.03
N MET A 153 -0.48 2.04 6.32
CA MET A 153 0.13 0.90 7.02
C MET A 153 -0.94 -0.15 7.32
N PHE A 154 -0.66 -1.40 6.95
CA PHE A 154 -1.56 -2.52 7.21
C PHE A 154 -1.17 -3.26 8.49
N SER A 155 -2.16 -3.75 9.23
CA SER A 155 -1.95 -4.52 10.46
C SER A 155 -1.26 -5.86 10.21
N LYS A 156 -1.65 -6.54 9.12
CA LYS A 156 -0.94 -7.70 8.56
C LYS A 156 -0.14 -7.22 7.36
N ALA A 157 1.16 -7.53 7.34
CA ALA A 157 2.03 -7.15 6.22
C ALA A 157 1.54 -7.83 4.92
N PRO A 158 1.33 -7.06 3.84
CA PRO A 158 1.09 -7.61 2.52
C PRO A 158 2.25 -8.49 2.05
N GLU A 159 1.96 -9.41 1.16
CA GLU A 159 2.92 -10.33 0.57
C GLU A 159 3.50 -9.73 -0.72
N ASP A 160 4.83 -9.76 -0.85
CA ASP A 160 5.51 -9.35 -2.07
C ASP A 160 5.19 -10.33 -3.19
N ASN A 161 4.78 -9.82 -4.36
CA ASN A 161 4.43 -10.65 -5.50
C ASN A 161 5.61 -10.95 -6.43
N GLU A 162 6.83 -10.54 -6.06
CA GLU A 162 8.10 -10.75 -6.77
C GLU A 162 8.19 -10.09 -8.17
N ILE A 163 7.11 -9.48 -8.65
CA ILE A 163 7.05 -8.81 -9.95
C ILE A 163 7.17 -7.32 -9.74
N LYS A 164 6.09 -6.68 -9.28
CA LYS A 164 5.96 -5.24 -9.05
C LYS A 164 4.76 -4.96 -8.14
N GLY A 165 4.88 -5.32 -6.87
CA GLY A 165 3.94 -4.86 -5.87
C GLY A 165 3.64 -5.90 -4.81
N TYR A 166 2.48 -5.73 -4.20
CA TYR A 166 2.07 -6.52 -3.05
C TYR A 166 0.66 -7.07 -3.27
N ASN A 167 0.38 -8.21 -2.67
CA ASN A 167 -0.94 -8.80 -2.55
C ASN A 167 -1.37 -8.80 -1.09
N TRP A 168 -2.66 -8.62 -0.82
CA TRP A 168 -3.19 -8.91 0.50
C TRP A 168 -3.21 -10.41 0.73
N ARG A 169 -2.68 -10.83 1.88
CA ARG A 169 -2.85 -12.18 2.41
C ARG A 169 -3.96 -12.16 3.44
N VAL A 170 -4.99 -12.98 3.23
CA VAL A 170 -6.21 -12.96 4.04
C VAL A 170 -6.59 -14.34 4.57
N GLU A 171 -7.25 -14.33 5.73
CA GLU A 171 -7.84 -15.50 6.35
C GLU A 171 -9.37 -15.34 6.30
N PRO A 172 -10.12 -16.43 6.07
CA PRO A 172 -11.58 -16.37 6.05
C PRO A 172 -12.17 -15.89 7.38
N THR A 173 -13.09 -14.92 7.32
CA THR A 173 -13.85 -14.40 8.46
C THR A 173 -15.35 -14.67 8.29
N GLU A 174 -16.13 -14.68 9.39
CA GLU A 174 -17.58 -14.91 9.29
C GLU A 174 -18.34 -13.69 8.73
N PHE A 175 -17.79 -12.49 8.92
CA PHE A 175 -18.37 -11.22 8.54
C PHE A 175 -17.28 -10.26 8.05
N TYR A 176 -17.69 -9.11 7.49
CA TYR A 176 -16.75 -8.06 7.12
C TYR A 176 -16.08 -7.53 8.37
N ASP A 177 -14.78 -7.83 8.50
CA ASP A 177 -13.94 -7.38 9.59
C ASP A 177 -12.75 -6.61 8.99
N GLY A 178 -12.61 -5.35 9.39
CA GLY A 178 -11.56 -4.44 8.91
C GLY A 178 -11.78 -3.87 7.50
N ASP A 179 -10.67 -3.48 6.87
CA ASP A 179 -10.66 -2.75 5.60
C ASP A 179 -10.63 -3.65 4.37
N TYR A 180 -10.28 -4.93 4.52
CA TYR A 180 -10.22 -5.88 3.42
C TYR A 180 -10.24 -7.31 3.97
N GLY A 181 -10.69 -8.27 3.16
CA GLY A 181 -10.74 -9.65 3.59
C GLY A 181 -11.46 -10.57 2.61
N VAL A 182 -11.68 -11.78 3.10
CA VAL A 182 -12.54 -12.77 2.45
C VAL A 182 -13.41 -13.40 3.53
N THR A 183 -14.70 -13.54 3.27
CA THR A 183 -15.61 -14.21 4.20
C THR A 183 -15.62 -15.73 3.97
N VAL A 184 -16.15 -16.48 4.94
CA VAL A 184 -16.27 -17.95 4.89
C VAL A 184 -17.09 -18.46 3.69
N ASP A 185 -17.99 -17.66 3.14
CA ASP A 185 -18.74 -18.00 1.92
C ASP A 185 -17.93 -17.80 0.62
N GLY A 186 -16.71 -17.25 0.71
CA GLY A 186 -15.85 -16.94 -0.44
C GLY A 186 -16.06 -15.54 -1.01
N THR A 187 -16.73 -14.65 -0.30
CA THR A 187 -16.92 -13.26 -0.73
C THR A 187 -15.69 -12.41 -0.37
N PHE A 188 -15.00 -11.89 -1.37
CA PHE A 188 -13.91 -10.92 -1.19
C PHE A 188 -14.49 -9.53 -0.96
N TYR A 189 -13.91 -8.78 -0.03
CA TYR A 189 -14.33 -7.41 0.27
C TYR A 189 -13.13 -6.46 0.44
N VAL A 190 -13.33 -5.20 0.07
CA VAL A 190 -12.40 -4.09 0.32
C VAL A 190 -13.22 -2.84 0.68
N SER A 191 -12.87 -2.15 1.76
CA SER A 191 -13.54 -0.93 2.21
C SER A 191 -13.40 0.17 1.15
N ASP A 192 -14.52 0.80 0.80
CA ASP A 192 -14.53 1.96 -0.08
C ASP A 192 -13.72 3.12 0.51
N ASN A 193 -13.78 3.30 1.83
CA ASN A 193 -13.03 4.33 2.53
C ASN A 193 -11.51 4.13 2.39
N LEU A 194 -11.02 2.88 2.47
CA LEU A 194 -9.59 2.58 2.24
C LEU A 194 -9.16 3.00 0.83
N ILE A 195 -9.95 2.65 -0.18
CA ILE A 195 -9.67 2.99 -1.59
C ILE A 195 -9.64 4.51 -1.77
N GLN A 196 -10.70 5.20 -1.34
CA GLN A 196 -10.81 6.65 -1.50
C GLN A 196 -9.71 7.41 -0.76
N GLN A 197 -9.41 7.04 0.48
CA GLN A 197 -8.36 7.70 1.26
C GLN A 197 -6.98 7.52 0.62
N SER A 198 -6.67 6.32 0.15
CA SER A 198 -5.39 6.04 -0.49
C SER A 198 -5.24 6.82 -1.80
N LEU A 199 -6.26 6.81 -2.67
CA LEU A 199 -6.25 7.58 -3.92
C LEU A 199 -6.10 9.07 -3.66
N LYS A 200 -6.85 9.60 -2.68
CA LYS A 200 -6.75 11.00 -2.30
C LYS A 200 -5.36 11.37 -1.78
N ALA A 201 -4.72 10.49 -1.01
CA ALA A 201 -3.35 10.69 -0.53
C ALA A 201 -2.33 10.77 -1.68
N GLY A 202 -2.58 10.06 -2.78
CA GLY A 202 -1.80 10.19 -4.02
C GLY A 202 -2.32 11.25 -5.01
N GLY A 203 -3.26 12.11 -4.61
CA GLY A 203 -3.79 13.19 -5.44
C GLY A 203 -4.75 12.73 -6.55
N LEU A 204 -5.25 11.50 -6.48
CA LEU A 204 -6.21 10.93 -7.42
C LEU A 204 -7.63 10.95 -6.84
N SER A 205 -8.62 11.02 -7.74
CA SER A 205 -10.02 10.75 -7.40
C SER A 205 -10.39 9.33 -7.85
N PHE A 206 -11.32 8.69 -7.16
CA PHE A 206 -11.80 7.36 -7.56
C PHE A 206 -12.69 7.44 -8.80
N GLU A 207 -12.39 6.60 -9.77
CA GLU A 207 -13.16 6.42 -11.00
C GLU A 207 -13.51 4.92 -11.10
N ALA A 208 -14.80 4.61 -11.00
CA ALA A 208 -15.30 3.25 -11.13
C ALA A 208 -14.95 2.65 -12.50
N PRO A 209 -14.73 1.31 -12.61
CA PRO A 209 -14.93 0.28 -11.58
C PRO A 209 -13.67 -0.02 -10.74
N LEU A 210 -13.88 -0.55 -9.52
CA LEU A 210 -12.84 -1.29 -8.80
C LEU A 210 -12.83 -2.74 -9.29
N ARG A 211 -11.65 -3.30 -9.54
CA ARG A 211 -11.48 -4.67 -10.03
C ARG A 211 -10.63 -5.52 -9.11
N ILE A 212 -10.99 -6.78 -8.90
CA ILE A 212 -10.18 -7.75 -8.18
C ILE A 212 -9.33 -8.58 -9.15
N LYS A 213 -8.12 -8.93 -8.72
CA LYS A 213 -7.30 -10.00 -9.30
C LYS A 213 -6.87 -10.96 -8.20
N CYS A 214 -7.05 -12.25 -8.43
CA CYS A 214 -6.64 -13.29 -7.50
C CYS A 214 -6.38 -14.62 -8.23
N PRO A 215 -5.79 -15.62 -7.55
CA PRO A 215 -5.54 -16.94 -8.15
C PRO A 215 -6.80 -17.60 -8.72
N TYR A 216 -7.94 -17.43 -8.04
CA TYR A 216 -9.24 -17.93 -8.48
C TYR A 216 -9.68 -17.36 -9.84
N THR A 217 -9.35 -16.10 -10.14
CA THR A 217 -9.65 -15.49 -11.44
C THR A 217 -8.53 -15.73 -12.47
N SER A 218 -7.55 -16.58 -12.16
CA SER A 218 -6.32 -16.73 -12.93
C SER A 218 -5.63 -15.38 -13.17
N TRP A 219 -5.67 -14.51 -12.16
CA TRP A 219 -5.16 -13.13 -12.21
C TRP A 219 -5.81 -12.21 -13.27
N MET A 220 -6.92 -12.64 -13.88
CA MET A 220 -7.74 -11.77 -14.72
C MET A 220 -8.53 -10.78 -13.85
N ALA A 221 -8.58 -9.52 -14.29
CA ALA A 221 -9.33 -8.48 -13.59
C ALA A 221 -10.84 -8.74 -13.70
N LYS A 222 -11.55 -8.69 -12.56
CA LYS A 222 -13.01 -8.83 -12.48
C LYS A 222 -13.59 -7.65 -11.71
N ASP A 223 -14.69 -7.09 -12.21
CA ASP A 223 -15.36 -5.96 -11.57
C ASP A 223 -15.93 -6.37 -10.19
N MET A 224 -15.80 -5.47 -9.22
CA MET A 224 -16.40 -5.57 -7.90
C MET A 224 -17.65 -4.69 -7.82
N THR A 225 -18.61 -5.06 -6.98
CA THR A 225 -19.84 -4.27 -6.73
C THR A 225 -19.75 -3.54 -5.40
N LEU A 226 -20.14 -2.26 -5.36
CA LEU A 226 -20.19 -1.49 -4.11
C LEU A 226 -21.50 -1.81 -3.36
N GLU A 227 -21.41 -2.43 -2.20
CA GLU A 227 -22.52 -2.79 -1.32
C GLU A 227 -22.13 -2.43 0.13
N ASP A 228 -22.97 -1.68 0.84
CA ASP A 228 -22.79 -1.33 2.26
C ASP A 228 -21.42 -0.73 2.64
N GLY A 229 -20.83 0.08 1.75
CA GLY A 229 -19.53 0.72 1.96
C GLY A 229 -18.31 -0.17 1.67
N TYR A 230 -18.54 -1.36 1.11
CA TYR A 230 -17.51 -2.29 0.69
C TYR A 230 -17.64 -2.61 -0.79
N TRP A 231 -16.51 -2.70 -1.48
CA TRP A 231 -16.41 -3.31 -2.79
C TRP A 231 -16.33 -4.81 -2.63
N ILE A 232 -17.21 -5.53 -3.33
CA ILE A 232 -17.47 -6.95 -3.12
C ILE A 232 -17.26 -7.74 -4.40
N PHE A 233 -16.65 -8.91 -4.29
CA PHE A 233 -16.61 -9.93 -5.33
C PHE A 233 -17.00 -11.30 -4.77
N LYS A 234 -18.09 -11.86 -5.28
CA LYS A 234 -18.64 -13.16 -4.84
C LYS A 234 -18.13 -14.26 -5.78
N THR A 235 -17.51 -15.30 -5.22
CA THR A 235 -16.93 -16.41 -5.99
C THR A 235 -17.95 -17.50 -6.32
N GLN A 236 -19.00 -17.62 -5.52
CA GLN A 236 -20.09 -18.55 -5.77
C GLN A 236 -21.01 -18.00 -6.87
N ARG A 237 -21.24 -18.81 -7.91
CA ARG A 237 -22.37 -18.56 -8.80
C ARG A 237 -23.65 -18.77 -7.97
N ARG A 238 -24.45 -17.72 -7.84
CA ARG A 238 -25.84 -17.85 -7.44
C ARG A 238 -26.61 -18.74 -8.41
#